data_AF-A0A5B8W8E2-F1
#
_entry.id   AF-A0A5B8W8E2-F1
#
_cell.length_a   1.000
_cell.length_b   1.000
_cell.length_c   1.000
_cell.angle_alpha   90.00
_cell.angle_beta   90.00
_cell.angle_gamma   90.00
#
_symmetry.space_group_name_H-M   'P 1'
#
loop_
_entity.id
_entity.type
_entity.pdbx_description
1 polymer ?
#
loop_
_entity_poly.entity_id
_entity_poly.type
_entity_poly.pdbx_seq_one_letter_code
_entity_poly.pdbx_strand_id
1 'polypeptide(L)'
;MKIPKQIPTITAKKKTDNLHYRIVTALMIVFVLYDIFIKPKTIGHDCRYSLFVLALPTLTGVIVLGIYRRAFLLDAYRGGKGFLSKLFVVGFYLVQGLLFSYLSFGFVADVAWDYLNKQKAANNPTEKIYCKVTQFWTGKKPKVYFEFENNIEALDIGYSNPYRYDKVKPSDYKIEITLSKGLWGYYIVKSWDVIKR
;
A
#
# COMPACT_ATOMS: atom_id res chain seq x y z
N MET A 1 -22.18 44.07 2.64
CA MET A 1 -22.51 43.36 3.90
C MET A 1 -21.46 42.26 4.09
N LYS A 2 -20.47 42.46 4.98
CA LYS A 2 -19.44 41.43 5.27
C LYS A 2 -20.03 40.46 6.29
N ILE A 3 -20.24 39.20 5.91
CA ILE A 3 -20.62 38.15 6.84
C ILE A 3 -19.47 37.98 7.84
N PRO A 4 -19.67 38.16 9.15
CA PRO A 4 -18.62 37.94 10.12
C PRO A 4 -18.25 36.45 10.12
N LYS A 5 -16.99 36.15 9.85
CA LYS A 5 -16.42 34.81 10.03
C LYS A 5 -16.55 34.46 11.51
N GLN A 6 -17.51 33.60 11.86
CA GLN A 6 -17.62 33.06 13.20
C GLN A 6 -16.31 32.32 13.52
N ILE A 7 -15.55 32.86 14.47
CA ILE A 7 -14.37 32.21 15.00
C ILE A 7 -14.89 31.00 15.78
N PRO A 8 -14.57 29.75 15.40
CA PRO A 8 -15.02 28.59 16.14
C PRO A 8 -14.51 28.69 17.58
N THR A 9 -15.42 28.54 18.54
CA THR A 9 -15.06 28.50 19.97
C THR A 9 -14.03 27.39 20.21
N ILE A 10 -13.12 27.61 21.16
CA ILE A 10 -12.01 26.68 21.48
C ILE A 10 -12.52 25.23 21.66
N THR A 11 -13.73 25.08 22.23
CA THR A 11 -14.44 23.81 22.43
C THR A 11 -14.82 23.11 21.12
N ALA A 12 -15.29 23.85 20.11
CA ALA A 12 -15.66 23.30 18.80
C ALA A 12 -14.44 22.80 18.02
N LYS A 13 -13.31 23.54 18.08
CA LYS A 13 -12.05 23.14 17.44
C LYS A 13 -11.51 21.83 18.04
N LYS A 14 -11.48 21.73 19.38
CA LYS A 14 -11.05 20.52 20.10
C LYS A 14 -11.92 19.30 19.79
N LYS A 15 -13.23 19.48 19.60
CA LYS A 15 -14.15 18.39 19.23
C LYS A 15 -13.87 17.86 17.82
N THR A 16 -13.61 18.75 16.86
CA THR A 16 -13.27 18.38 15.48
C THR A 16 -11.94 17.64 15.41
N ASP A 17 -10.91 18.11 16.13
CA ASP A 17 -9.62 17.44 16.16
C ASP A 17 -9.73 16.02 16.74
N ASN A 18 -10.47 15.84 17.85
CA ASN A 18 -10.73 14.52 18.43
C ASN A 18 -11.43 13.57 17.46
N LEU A 19 -12.36 14.07 16.64
CA LEU A 19 -13.02 13.27 15.61
C LEU A 19 -12.02 12.84 14.53
N HIS A 20 -11.17 13.75 14.05
CA HIS A 20 -10.13 13.42 13.06
C HIS A 20 -9.18 12.35 13.59
N TYR A 21 -8.71 12.46 14.84
CA TYR A 21 -7.86 11.43 15.46
C TYR A 21 -8.55 10.06 15.48
N ARG A 22 -9.82 9.99 15.90
CA ARG A 22 -10.58 8.73 15.91
C ARG A 22 -10.68 8.11 14.52
N ILE A 23 -10.94 8.93 13.49
CA ILE A 23 -11.03 8.46 12.11
C ILE A 23 -9.67 7.89 11.65
N VAL A 24 -8.57 8.62 11.89
CA VAL A 24 -7.22 8.14 11.51
C VAL A 24 -6.89 6.83 12.22
N THR A 25 -7.15 6.74 13.53
CA THR A 25 -6.91 5.52 14.29
C THR A 25 -7.73 4.35 13.73
N ALA A 26 -9.01 4.56 13.42
CA ALA A 26 -9.85 3.54 12.81
C ALA A 26 -9.30 3.10 11.44
N LEU A 27 -8.93 4.04 10.57
CA LEU A 27 -8.35 3.74 9.25
C LEU A 27 -7.03 2.97 9.37
N MET A 28 -6.16 3.33 10.31
CA MET A 28 -4.91 2.58 10.55
C MET A 28 -5.18 1.14 10.99
N ILE A 29 -6.15 0.94 11.89
CA ILE A 29 -6.52 -0.41 12.33
C ILE A 29 -7.03 -1.23 11.14
N VAL A 30 -7.94 -0.67 10.34
CA VAL A 30 -8.48 -1.35 9.14
C VAL A 30 -7.38 -1.66 8.14
N PHE A 31 -6.45 -0.71 7.91
CA PHE A 31 -5.30 -0.91 7.04
C PHE A 31 -4.43 -2.11 7.49
N VAL A 32 -4.09 -2.18 8.78
CA VAL A 32 -3.28 -3.29 9.33
C VAL A 32 -4.02 -4.61 9.22
N LEU A 33 -5.32 -4.64 9.53
CA LEU A 33 -6.13 -5.86 9.38
C LEU A 33 -6.21 -6.32 7.92
N TYR A 34 -6.37 -5.38 7.00
CA TYR A 34 -6.41 -5.69 5.57
C TYR A 34 -5.09 -6.29 5.08
N ASP A 35 -3.97 -5.64 5.39
CA ASP A 35 -2.64 -6.05 4.94
C ASP A 35 -2.26 -7.45 5.46
N ILE A 36 -2.65 -7.78 6.69
CA ILE A 36 -2.34 -9.08 7.30
C ILE A 36 -3.26 -10.19 6.80
N PHE A 37 -4.57 -9.94 6.68
CA PHE A 37 -5.57 -11.02 6.54
C PHE A 37 -6.25 -11.08 5.17
N ILE A 38 -6.37 -9.97 4.45
CA ILE A 38 -7.27 -9.86 3.29
C ILE A 38 -6.50 -9.69 1.98
N LYS A 39 -5.38 -8.97 2.02
CA LYS A 39 -4.63 -8.58 0.82
C LYS A 39 -4.22 -9.81 -0.01
N PRO A 40 -4.65 -9.92 -1.27
CA PRO A 40 -4.30 -11.06 -2.12
C PRO A 40 -2.82 -11.03 -2.50
N LYS A 41 -2.24 -12.21 -2.71
CA LYS A 41 -0.90 -12.33 -3.29
C LYS A 41 -1.00 -12.15 -4.81
N THR A 42 -0.36 -11.10 -5.31
CA THR A 42 -0.34 -10.75 -6.74
C THR A 42 1.09 -10.82 -7.30
N ILE A 43 1.20 -11.12 -8.60
CA ILE A 43 2.45 -11.01 -9.39
C ILE A 43 2.12 -10.39 -10.75
N GLY A 44 3.14 -9.93 -11.49
CA GLY A 44 2.97 -9.21 -12.76
C GLY A 44 2.84 -7.71 -12.57
N HIS A 45 3.58 -7.17 -11.59
CA HIS A 45 3.50 -5.75 -11.27
C HIS A 45 4.09 -4.88 -12.38
N ASP A 46 3.39 -3.79 -12.69
CA ASP A 46 3.72 -2.80 -13.71
C ASP A 46 3.41 -1.40 -13.18
N CYS A 47 4.04 -0.37 -13.76
CA CYS A 47 3.91 1.03 -13.42
C CYS A 47 2.46 1.54 -13.37
N ARG A 48 1.53 0.92 -14.11
CA ARG A 48 0.10 1.25 -14.12
C ARG A 48 -0.54 1.18 -12.72
N TYR A 49 -0.22 0.18 -11.91
CA TYR A 49 -0.78 0.08 -10.56
C TYR A 49 -0.24 1.21 -9.67
N SER A 50 1.08 1.41 -9.68
CA SER A 50 1.73 2.48 -8.92
C SER A 50 1.16 3.86 -9.27
N LEU A 51 0.82 4.08 -10.55
CA LEU A 51 0.28 5.36 -11.00
C LEU A 51 -1.22 5.52 -10.74
N PHE A 52 -2.04 4.56 -11.17
CA PHE A 52 -3.51 4.70 -11.16
C PHE A 52 -4.19 4.25 -9.88
N VAL A 53 -3.61 3.29 -9.16
CA VAL A 53 -4.19 2.73 -7.94
C VAL A 53 -3.62 3.40 -6.70
N LEU A 54 -2.30 3.67 -6.72
CA LEU A 54 -1.61 4.26 -5.57
C LEU A 54 -1.47 5.78 -5.67
N ALA A 55 -0.72 6.28 -6.65
CA ALA A 55 -0.32 7.69 -6.70
C ALA A 55 -1.49 8.63 -6.98
N LEU A 56 -2.30 8.35 -8.00
CA LEU A 56 -3.38 9.25 -8.40
C LEU A 56 -4.42 9.45 -7.29
N PRO A 57 -5.00 8.39 -6.67
CA PRO A 57 -5.94 8.58 -5.56
C PRO A 57 -5.32 9.28 -4.35
N THR A 58 -4.05 8.98 -4.03
CA THR A 58 -3.33 9.63 -2.95
C THR A 58 -3.08 11.12 -3.26
N LEU A 59 -2.76 11.49 -4.50
CA LEU A 59 -2.60 12.89 -4.88
C LEU A 59 -3.93 13.64 -4.86
N THR A 60 -5.02 13.00 -5.30
CA THR A 60 -6.38 13.56 -5.20
C THR A 60 -6.73 13.85 -3.73
N GLY A 61 -6.47 12.92 -2.82
CA GLY A 61 -6.73 13.14 -1.40
C GLY A 61 -5.86 14.26 -0.79
N VAL A 62 -4.61 14.44 -1.23
CA VAL A 62 -3.75 15.55 -0.80
C VAL A 62 -4.36 16.89 -1.20
N ILE A 63 -4.86 17.00 -2.44
CA ILE A 63 -5.52 18.21 -2.94
C ILE A 63 -6.80 18.49 -2.13
N VAL A 64 -7.64 17.48 -1.93
CA VAL A 64 -8.89 17.60 -1.16
C VAL A 64 -8.60 18.04 0.28
N LEU A 65 -7.62 17.44 0.94
CA LEU A 65 -7.22 17.80 2.31
C LEU A 65 -6.60 19.19 2.40
N GLY A 66 -5.80 19.57 1.41
CA GLY A 66 -5.21 20.90 1.31
C GLY A 66 -6.29 21.98 1.21
N ILE A 67 -7.34 21.74 0.44
CA ILE A 67 -8.51 22.63 0.35
C ILE A 67 -9.29 22.62 1.67
N TYR A 68 -9.64 21.45 2.20
CA TYR A 68 -10.43 21.28 3.41
C TYR A 68 -9.77 21.91 4.66
N ARG A 69 -8.46 21.73 4.84
CA ARG A 69 -7.71 22.26 5.99
C ARG A 69 -6.97 23.56 5.70
N ARG A 70 -7.23 24.23 4.56
CA ARG A 70 -6.50 25.44 4.12
C ARG A 70 -6.34 26.48 5.22
N ALA A 71 -7.42 26.81 5.94
CA ALA A 71 -7.40 27.82 6.99
C ALA A 71 -6.45 27.43 8.14
N PHE A 72 -6.55 26.19 8.59
CA PHE A 72 -5.67 25.64 9.63
C PHE A 72 -4.20 25.64 9.20
N LEU A 73 -3.89 25.25 7.97
CA LEU A 73 -2.53 25.23 7.44
C LEU A 73 -1.93 26.64 7.36
N LEU A 74 -2.72 27.62 6.91
CA LEU A 74 -2.30 29.03 6.86
C LEU A 74 -2.05 29.59 8.26
N ASP A 75 -2.90 29.27 9.23
CA ASP A 75 -2.73 29.70 10.62
C ASP A 75 -1.48 29.08 11.24
N ALA A 76 -1.26 27.77 11.02
CA ALA A 76 -0.06 27.07 11.47
C ALA A 76 1.23 27.64 10.87
N TYR A 77 1.22 27.96 9.57
CA TYR A 77 2.36 28.58 8.90
C TYR A 77 2.66 29.99 9.45
N ARG A 78 1.61 30.78 9.73
CA ARG A 78 1.74 32.14 10.30
C ARG A 78 2.24 32.14 11.74
N GLY A 79 1.92 31.09 12.51
CA GLY A 79 2.36 30.94 13.90
C GLY A 79 3.86 30.61 14.07
N GLY A 80 4.53 30.14 13.01
CA GLY A 80 5.96 29.80 13.05
C GLY A 80 6.86 31.03 13.15
N LYS A 81 7.74 31.07 14.16
CA LYS A 81 8.76 32.12 14.32
C LYS A 81 10.02 31.74 13.54
N GLY A 82 10.34 32.52 12.50
CA GLY A 82 11.53 32.32 11.68
C GLY A 82 11.37 31.29 10.54
N PHE A 83 12.34 31.27 9.63
CA PHE A 83 12.30 30.45 8.41
C PHE A 83 12.35 28.94 8.71
N LEU A 84 13.26 28.49 9.58
CA LEU A 84 13.42 27.08 9.93
C LEU A 84 12.16 26.48 10.57
N SER A 85 11.52 27.21 11.49
CA SER A 85 10.26 26.78 12.11
C SER A 85 9.15 26.60 11.08
N LYS A 86 9.03 27.55 10.13
CA LYS A 86 8.04 27.47 9.05
C LYS A 86 8.29 26.28 8.13
N LEU A 87 9.55 26.03 7.75
CA LEU A 87 9.92 24.89 6.91
C LEU A 87 9.56 23.57 7.61
N PHE A 88 9.89 23.44 8.91
CA PHE A 88 9.55 22.27 9.70
C PHE A 88 8.03 22.05 9.78
N VAL A 89 7.27 23.11 10.06
CA VAL A 89 5.80 23.06 10.13
C VAL A 89 5.20 22.58 8.80
N VAL A 90 5.66 23.13 7.68
CA VAL A 90 5.20 22.74 6.35
C VAL A 90 5.53 21.28 6.06
N GLY A 91 6.78 20.86 6.31
CA GLY A 91 7.21 19.47 6.09
C GLY A 91 6.42 18.49 6.94
N PHE A 92 6.22 18.79 8.23
CA PHE A 92 5.46 17.95 9.15
C PHE A 92 4.01 17.76 8.70
N TYR A 93 3.31 18.85 8.36
CA TYR A 93 1.93 18.76 7.88
C TYR A 93 1.80 18.14 6.50
N LEU A 94 2.81 18.27 5.64
CA LEU A 94 2.86 17.57 4.35
C LEU A 94 2.92 16.05 4.55
N VAL A 95 3.81 15.57 5.44
CA VAL A 95 3.92 14.14 5.76
C VAL A 95 2.62 13.62 6.37
N GLN A 96 2.02 14.36 7.31
CA GLN A 96 0.72 14.01 7.89
C GLN A 96 -0.40 13.99 6.83
N GLY A 97 -0.41 14.96 5.92
CA GLY A 97 -1.36 15.05 4.82
C GLY A 97 -1.23 13.88 3.84
N LEU A 98 0.00 13.49 3.50
CA LEU A 98 0.28 12.32 2.66
C LEU A 98 -0.22 11.03 3.33
N LEU A 99 0.07 10.84 4.61
CA LEU A 99 -0.39 9.67 5.37
C LEU A 99 -1.92 9.60 5.41
N PHE A 100 -2.60 10.70 5.76
CA PHE A 100 -4.07 10.73 5.82
C PHE A 100 -4.68 10.50 4.44
N SER A 101 -4.09 11.12 3.40
CA SER A 101 -4.54 10.97 2.04
C SER A 101 -4.42 9.53 1.55
N TYR A 102 -3.28 8.90 1.82
CA TYR A 102 -3.08 7.49 1.51
C TYR A 102 -4.13 6.64 2.23
N LEU A 103 -4.30 6.79 3.54
CA LEU A 103 -5.27 5.98 4.30
C LEU A 103 -6.73 6.18 3.86
N SER A 104 -7.09 7.37 3.38
CA SER A 104 -8.48 7.69 3.03
C SER A 104 -8.83 7.44 1.57
N PHE A 105 -7.90 7.69 0.65
CA PHE A 105 -8.12 7.59 -0.80
C PHE A 105 -7.28 6.49 -1.42
N GLY A 106 -5.97 6.48 -1.16
CA GLY A 106 -5.05 5.48 -1.70
C GLY A 106 -5.40 4.05 -1.27
N PHE A 107 -5.63 3.84 0.02
CA PHE A 107 -5.98 2.55 0.60
C PHE A 107 -7.36 2.08 0.12
N VAL A 108 -8.34 2.98 0.02
CA VAL A 108 -9.66 2.62 -0.52
C VAL A 108 -9.55 2.20 -1.98
N ALA A 109 -8.74 2.89 -2.78
CA ALA A 109 -8.48 2.52 -4.16
C ALA A 109 -7.71 1.19 -4.26
N ASP A 110 -6.75 0.93 -3.39
CA ASP A 110 -6.02 -0.35 -3.29
C ASP A 110 -6.99 -1.51 -3.03
N VAL A 111 -7.83 -1.39 -1.99
CA VAL A 111 -8.84 -2.39 -1.64
C VAL A 111 -9.83 -2.61 -2.79
N ALA A 112 -10.31 -1.53 -3.43
CA ALA A 112 -11.23 -1.63 -4.56
C ALA A 112 -10.58 -2.33 -5.76
N TRP A 113 -9.33 -1.99 -6.08
CA TRP A 113 -8.59 -2.63 -7.15
C TRP A 113 -8.37 -4.11 -6.86
N ASP A 114 -7.92 -4.46 -5.65
CA ASP A 114 -7.70 -5.85 -5.24
C ASP A 114 -8.98 -6.67 -5.33
N TYR A 115 -10.11 -6.10 -4.91
CA TYR A 115 -11.42 -6.73 -5.04
C TYR A 115 -11.79 -7.00 -6.49
N LEU A 116 -11.69 -5.99 -7.36
CA LEU A 116 -12.01 -6.12 -8.78
C LEU A 116 -11.05 -7.09 -9.49
N ASN A 117 -9.77 -7.04 -9.14
CA ASN A 117 -8.73 -7.92 -9.66
C ASN A 117 -9.00 -9.38 -9.29
N LYS A 118 -9.34 -9.63 -8.02
CA LYS A 118 -9.73 -10.95 -7.51
C LYS A 118 -11.01 -11.45 -8.18
N GLN A 119 -12.01 -10.61 -8.37
CA GLN A 119 -13.24 -10.96 -9.08
C GLN A 119 -12.96 -11.35 -10.54
N LYS A 120 -12.11 -10.58 -11.23
CA LYS A 120 -11.70 -10.90 -12.60
C LYS A 120 -10.95 -12.24 -12.65
N ALA A 121 -10.03 -12.48 -11.71
CA ALA A 121 -9.26 -13.70 -11.62
C ALA A 121 -10.11 -14.93 -11.28
N ALA A 122 -11.17 -14.79 -10.48
CA ALA A 122 -12.09 -15.88 -10.16
C ALA A 122 -12.85 -16.39 -11.39
N ASN A 123 -13.09 -15.53 -12.39
CA ASN A 123 -13.78 -15.87 -13.63
C ASN A 123 -12.85 -16.42 -14.72
N ASN A 124 -11.54 -16.43 -14.48
CA ASN A 124 -10.55 -16.89 -15.44
C ASN A 124 -10.02 -18.28 -15.06
N PRO A 125 -9.54 -19.08 -16.02
CA PRO A 125 -8.98 -20.39 -15.74
C PRO A 125 -7.82 -20.30 -14.74
N THR A 126 -7.65 -21.39 -14.00
CA THR A 126 -6.49 -21.54 -13.13
C THR A 126 -5.40 -22.25 -13.90
N GLU A 127 -4.22 -21.65 -13.93
CA GLU A 127 -3.07 -22.16 -14.66
C GLU A 127 -1.97 -22.54 -13.67
N LYS A 128 -1.23 -23.59 -14.02
CA LYS A 128 -0.02 -23.98 -13.33
C LYS A 128 1.17 -23.62 -14.19
N ILE A 129 2.09 -22.84 -13.64
CA ILE A 129 3.32 -22.45 -14.31
C ILE A 129 4.54 -22.88 -13.50
N TYR A 130 5.66 -23.03 -14.19
CA TYR A 130 6.94 -23.38 -13.58
C TYR A 130 7.97 -22.30 -13.88
N CYS A 131 8.37 -21.55 -12.86
CA CYS A 131 9.38 -20.51 -12.99
C CYS A 131 10.74 -20.99 -12.49
N LYS A 132 11.80 -20.46 -13.09
CA LYS A 132 13.17 -20.70 -12.63
C LYS A 132 13.41 -19.88 -11.36
N VAL A 133 13.89 -20.54 -10.31
CA VAL A 133 14.35 -19.85 -9.11
C VAL A 133 15.67 -19.16 -9.40
N THR A 134 15.74 -17.87 -9.11
CA THR A 134 16.95 -17.05 -9.28
C THR A 134 17.73 -16.96 -7.98
N GLN A 135 17.04 -16.84 -6.85
CA GLN A 135 17.67 -16.68 -5.53
C GLN A 135 16.75 -17.14 -4.40
N PHE A 136 17.35 -17.68 -3.35
CA PHE A 136 16.71 -17.83 -2.04
C PHE A 136 17.24 -16.77 -1.08
N TRP A 137 16.34 -16.17 -0.32
CA TRP A 137 16.66 -15.26 0.77
C TRP A 137 16.15 -15.85 2.07
N THR A 138 17.02 -15.96 3.07
CA THR A 138 16.76 -16.72 4.32
C THR A 138 16.85 -15.84 5.58
N GLY A 139 16.83 -14.52 5.41
CA GLY A 139 16.79 -13.56 6.51
C GLY A 139 15.45 -13.55 7.26
N LYS A 140 15.14 -12.42 7.93
CA LYS A 140 13.96 -12.29 8.82
C LYS A 140 12.60 -12.61 8.16
N LYS A 141 12.49 -12.42 6.84
CA LYS A 141 11.33 -12.80 6.02
C LYS A 141 11.84 -13.60 4.84
N PRO A 142 11.88 -14.95 4.95
CA PRO A 142 12.42 -15.80 3.91
C PRO A 142 11.61 -15.67 2.62
N LYS A 143 12.30 -15.54 1.48
CA LYS A 143 11.71 -15.31 0.15
C LYS A 143 12.36 -16.18 -0.90
N VAL A 144 11.56 -16.60 -1.87
CA VAL A 144 12.02 -17.21 -3.13
C VAL A 144 11.87 -16.16 -4.23
N TYR A 145 12.98 -15.83 -4.87
CA TYR A 145 13.00 -14.96 -6.05
C TYR A 145 12.99 -15.83 -7.30
N PHE A 146 12.19 -15.44 -8.27
CA PHE A 146 12.03 -16.18 -9.53
C PHE A 146 11.78 -15.22 -10.69
N GLU A 147 12.03 -15.72 -11.89
CA GLU A 147 11.78 -14.99 -13.12
C GLU A 147 10.35 -15.25 -13.62
N PHE A 148 9.60 -14.19 -13.84
CA PHE A 148 8.25 -14.21 -14.39
C PHE A 148 8.07 -13.06 -15.38
N GLU A 149 7.73 -13.38 -16.63
CA GLU A 149 7.56 -12.39 -17.73
C GLU A 149 8.73 -11.37 -17.81
N ASN A 150 9.98 -11.84 -17.78
CA ASN A 150 11.23 -11.05 -17.79
C ASN A 150 11.45 -10.13 -16.57
N ASN A 151 10.64 -10.27 -15.52
CA ASN A 151 10.79 -9.55 -14.26
C ASN A 151 11.19 -10.50 -13.14
N ILE A 152 11.91 -9.98 -12.15
CA ILE A 152 12.21 -10.70 -10.92
C ILE A 152 11.04 -10.46 -9.95
N GLU A 153 10.32 -11.54 -9.65
CA GLU A 153 9.24 -11.55 -8.66
C GLU A 153 9.69 -12.32 -7.41
N ALA A 154 8.99 -12.11 -6.30
CA ALA A 154 9.31 -12.75 -5.04
C ALA A 154 8.06 -13.25 -4.30
N LEU A 155 8.15 -14.45 -3.74
CA LEU A 155 7.12 -15.02 -2.87
C LEU A 155 7.71 -15.36 -1.50
N ASP A 156 6.98 -15.05 -0.44
CA ASP A 156 7.41 -15.37 0.93
C ASP A 156 7.30 -16.87 1.17
N ILE A 157 8.39 -17.51 1.61
CA ILE A 157 8.44 -18.97 1.88
C ILE A 157 7.82 -19.32 3.24
N GLY A 158 7.43 -18.30 4.02
CA GLY A 158 6.96 -18.49 5.40
C GLY A 158 8.08 -18.95 6.32
N TYR A 159 7.72 -19.28 7.56
CA TYR A 159 8.67 -19.71 8.59
C TYR A 159 9.03 -21.21 8.52
N SER A 160 8.61 -21.93 7.48
CA SER A 160 9.10 -23.30 7.27
C SER A 160 10.61 -23.29 7.11
N ASN A 161 11.32 -24.10 7.90
CA ASN A 161 12.78 -24.12 8.10
C ASN A 161 13.57 -23.31 7.05
N PRO A 162 13.86 -22.01 7.30
CA PRO A 162 14.47 -21.12 6.30
C PRO A 162 15.84 -21.62 5.84
N TYR A 163 16.54 -22.34 6.72
CA TYR A 163 17.83 -22.97 6.44
C TYR A 163 17.75 -24.13 5.44
N ARG A 164 16.54 -24.61 5.09
CA ARG A 164 16.34 -25.64 4.06
C ARG A 164 16.98 -25.23 2.72
N TYR A 165 17.08 -23.93 2.45
CA TYR A 165 17.57 -23.40 1.19
C TYR A 165 18.92 -22.65 1.27
N ASP A 166 19.57 -22.61 2.42
CA ASP A 166 20.78 -21.79 2.63
C ASP A 166 22.03 -22.25 1.90
N LYS A 167 22.12 -23.55 1.58
CA LYS A 167 23.32 -24.17 0.99
C LYS A 167 23.06 -24.85 -0.35
N VAL A 168 21.90 -24.59 -0.94
CA VAL A 168 21.50 -25.21 -2.21
C VAL A 168 21.56 -24.22 -3.35
N LYS A 169 21.90 -24.72 -4.54
CA LYS A 169 21.97 -23.89 -5.73
C LYS A 169 20.54 -23.61 -6.23
N PRO A 170 20.14 -22.33 -6.41
CA PRO A 170 18.82 -21.98 -6.96
C PRO A 170 18.49 -22.67 -8.29
N SER A 171 19.53 -22.93 -9.11
CA SER A 171 19.42 -23.65 -10.39
C SER A 171 18.78 -25.02 -10.30
N ASP A 172 18.89 -25.68 -9.15
CA ASP A 172 18.43 -27.05 -8.93
C ASP A 172 16.94 -27.09 -8.59
N TYR A 173 16.29 -25.92 -8.51
CA TYR A 173 14.89 -25.77 -8.13
C TYR A 173 14.07 -25.05 -9.21
N LYS A 174 12.78 -25.28 -9.16
CA LYS A 174 11.74 -24.51 -9.85
C LYS A 174 10.66 -24.18 -8.84
N ILE A 175 9.94 -23.09 -9.07
CA ILE A 175 8.73 -22.79 -8.33
C ILE A 175 7.54 -23.17 -9.20
N GLU A 176 6.69 -24.07 -8.71
CA GLU A 176 5.36 -24.31 -9.27
C GLU A 176 4.43 -23.25 -8.69
N ILE A 177 3.73 -22.50 -9.54
CA ILE A 177 2.77 -21.49 -9.11
C ILE A 177 1.43 -21.82 -9.75
N THR A 178 0.41 -21.93 -8.90
CA THR A 178 -0.99 -22.03 -9.33
C THR A 178 -1.60 -20.64 -9.24
N LEU A 179 -2.01 -20.08 -10.38
CA LEU A 179 -2.46 -18.70 -10.48
C LEU A 179 -3.65 -18.53 -11.41
N SER A 180 -4.31 -17.38 -11.33
CA SER A 180 -5.36 -16.97 -12.27
C SER A 180 -5.13 -15.54 -12.71
N LYS A 181 -5.29 -15.30 -14.01
CA LYS A 181 -5.11 -13.96 -14.60
C LYS A 181 -6.19 -13.00 -14.13
N GLY A 182 -5.79 -11.84 -13.65
CA GLY A 182 -6.66 -10.75 -13.23
C GLY A 182 -6.70 -9.58 -14.22
N LEU A 183 -6.81 -8.37 -13.69
CA LEU A 183 -6.81 -7.12 -14.44
C LEU A 183 -5.39 -6.74 -14.85
N TRP A 184 -5.25 -6.08 -16.00
CA TRP A 184 -4.01 -5.41 -16.43
C TRP A 184 -2.75 -6.29 -16.50
N GLY A 185 -2.89 -7.61 -16.64
CA GLY A 185 -1.74 -8.52 -16.64
C GLY A 185 -1.23 -8.88 -15.25
N TYR A 186 -1.99 -8.54 -14.21
CA TYR A 186 -1.73 -9.03 -12.86
C TYR A 186 -2.31 -10.44 -12.72
N TYR A 187 -1.67 -11.25 -11.89
CA TYR A 187 -2.12 -12.61 -11.59
C TYR A 187 -2.32 -12.78 -10.10
N ILE A 188 -3.41 -13.44 -9.72
CA ILE A 188 -3.68 -13.82 -8.33
C ILE A 188 -3.06 -15.19 -8.08
N VAL A 189 -2.11 -15.25 -7.16
CA VAL A 189 -1.46 -16.50 -6.74
C VAL A 189 -2.37 -17.21 -5.74
N LYS A 190 -2.81 -18.43 -6.08
CA LYS A 190 -3.64 -19.28 -5.22
C LYS A 190 -2.79 -20.16 -4.32
N SER A 191 -1.76 -20.78 -4.89
CA SER A 191 -0.78 -21.60 -4.17
C SER A 191 0.54 -21.64 -4.94
N TRP A 192 1.62 -21.96 -4.26
CA TRP A 192 2.92 -22.17 -4.88
C TRP A 192 3.75 -23.15 -4.03
N ASP A 193 4.68 -23.85 -4.67
CA ASP A 193 5.64 -24.75 -4.00
C ASP A 193 7.00 -24.72 -4.72
N VAL A 194 8.07 -25.01 -3.97
CA VAL A 194 9.44 -25.08 -4.48
C VAL A 194 9.82 -26.55 -4.69
N ILE A 195 9.94 -26.93 -5.95
CA ILE A 195 10.17 -28.31 -6.39
C ILE A 195 11.63 -28.44 -6.85
N LYS A 196 12.28 -29.54 -6.47
CA LYS A 196 13.61 -29.89 -6.99
C LYS A 196 13.46 -30.38 -8.44
N ARG A 197 14.32 -29.87 -9.33
CA ARG A 197 14.36 -30.27 -10.75
C ARG A 197 14.73 -31.72 -10.94
#